data_AF-A0A8B5PSK9-F1
#
_entry.id   AF-A0A8B5PSK9-F1
#
_cell.length_a   1.000
_cell.length_b   1.000
_cell.length_c   1.000
_cell.angle_alpha   90.00
_cell.angle_beta   90.00
_cell.angle_gamma   90.00
#
_symmetry.space_group_name_H-M   'P 1'
#
loop_
_entity.id
_entity.type
_entity.pdbx_description
1 polymer ?
#
loop_
_entity_poly.entity_id
_entity_poly.type
_entity_poly.pdbx_seq_one_letter_code
_entity_poly.pdbx_strand_id
1 'polypeptide(L)'
;MHQTVSNPSPTSVTQQYASWFDGRIDEFIEGHKGRFGSVSMFKKRNGFLITFSFDHSRRNQRYKGTASIDSSTVKSQLDTFTDIYNYLCRHLIDRNYHRPSFDALKPLAIGCLDMNGSRYWRSIGPLENPHIHSIWIFADQVREGFQKLISDKERFLAFKERFCLREMDIQALDHDHRNSTGEGRATSYMAKFIGHNNSELLVSDDFRVLPISKRPALH
;
A
#
# COMPACT_ATOMS: atom_id res chain seq x y z
N MET A 1 11.29 -5.68 -41.46
CA MET A 1 10.63 -4.64 -40.65
C MET A 1 11.17 -4.75 -39.23
N HIS A 2 12.08 -3.86 -38.83
CA HIS A 2 12.53 -3.79 -37.44
C HIS A 2 11.47 -2.99 -36.67
N GLN A 3 10.69 -3.66 -35.81
CA GLN A 3 9.88 -2.97 -34.82
C GLN A 3 10.85 -2.35 -33.82
N THR A 4 11.08 -1.04 -33.94
CA THR A 4 11.65 -0.25 -32.86
C THR A 4 10.64 -0.25 -31.71
N VAL A 5 10.87 -1.10 -30.72
CA VAL A 5 10.18 -1.02 -29.43
C VAL A 5 10.71 0.23 -28.75
N SER A 6 10.00 1.35 -28.92
CA SER A 6 10.29 2.57 -28.19
C SER A 6 9.97 2.32 -26.72
N ASN A 7 11.00 2.30 -25.86
CA ASN A 7 10.82 2.24 -24.42
C ASN A 7 9.94 3.41 -23.96
N PRO A 8 8.84 3.16 -23.22
CA PRO A 8 7.96 4.24 -22.77
C PRO A 8 8.74 5.19 -21.86
N SER A 9 8.48 6.50 -22.00
CA SER A 9 9.12 7.50 -21.14
C SER A 9 8.71 7.29 -19.68
N PRO A 10 9.57 7.59 -18.69
CA PRO A 10 9.23 7.47 -17.26
C PRO A 10 7.95 8.22 -16.88
N THR A 11 7.68 9.34 -17.54
CA THR A 11 6.43 10.11 -17.39
C THR A 11 5.22 9.33 -17.87
N SER A 12 5.29 8.66 -19.03
CA SER A 12 4.20 7.83 -19.55
C SER A 12 3.93 6.62 -18.64
N VAL A 13 4.99 5.98 -18.13
CA VAL A 13 4.85 4.87 -17.16
C VAL A 13 4.17 5.36 -15.88
N THR A 14 4.59 6.50 -15.35
CA THR A 14 3.99 7.11 -14.15
C THR A 14 2.50 7.40 -14.35
N GLN A 15 2.11 7.99 -15.48
CA GLN A 15 0.70 8.27 -15.80
C GLN A 15 -0.14 7.01 -15.89
N GLN A 16 0.37 5.97 -16.56
CA GLN A 16 -0.34 4.70 -16.69
C GLN A 16 -0.59 4.04 -15.32
N TYR A 17 0.40 4.01 -14.43
CA TYR A 17 0.20 3.49 -13.08
C TYR A 17 -0.72 4.36 -12.24
N ALA A 18 -0.63 5.69 -12.33
CA ALA A 18 -1.52 6.59 -11.62
C ALA A 18 -2.98 6.37 -12.05
N SER A 19 -3.24 6.31 -13.36
CA SER A 19 -4.56 6.04 -13.93
C SER A 19 -5.08 4.65 -13.52
N TRP A 20 -4.20 3.64 -13.53
CA TRP A 20 -4.56 2.30 -13.07
C TRP A 20 -4.94 2.28 -11.58
N PHE A 21 -4.18 2.97 -10.73
CA PHE A 21 -4.51 3.09 -9.31
C PHE A 21 -5.84 3.80 -9.08
N ASP A 22 -6.09 4.89 -9.81
CA ASP A 22 -7.38 5.59 -9.77
C ASP A 22 -8.53 4.64 -10.16
N GLY A 23 -8.37 3.87 -11.24
CA GLY A 23 -9.36 2.88 -11.66
C GLY A 23 -9.64 1.83 -10.60
N ARG A 24 -8.60 1.29 -9.94
CA ARG A 24 -8.76 0.29 -8.85
C ARG A 24 -9.46 0.88 -7.63
N ILE A 25 -9.18 2.14 -7.30
CA ILE A 25 -9.84 2.86 -6.20
C ILE A 25 -11.31 3.09 -6.56
N ASP A 26 -11.61 3.58 -7.76
CA ASP A 26 -12.96 3.86 -8.22
C ASP A 26 -13.81 2.58 -8.28
N GLU A 27 -13.27 1.48 -8.82
CA GLU A 27 -13.90 0.16 -8.82
C GLU A 27 -14.25 -0.32 -7.40
N PHE A 28 -13.31 -0.19 -6.46
CA PHE A 28 -13.57 -0.54 -5.06
C PHE A 28 -14.69 0.33 -4.50
N ILE A 29 -14.64 1.64 -4.70
CA ILE A 29 -15.62 2.56 -4.15
C ILE A 29 -17.02 2.33 -4.73
N GLU A 30 -17.14 2.10 -6.05
CA GLU A 30 -18.41 1.78 -6.69
C GLU A 30 -19.06 0.52 -6.09
N GLY A 31 -18.26 -0.48 -5.69
CA GLY A 31 -18.75 -1.68 -5.02
C GLY A 31 -19.20 -1.50 -3.57
N HIS A 32 -18.84 -0.38 -2.92
CA HIS A 32 -19.09 -0.16 -1.48
C HIS A 32 -19.96 1.05 -1.17
N LYS A 33 -19.99 2.06 -2.03
CA LYS A 33 -20.77 3.26 -1.80
C LYS A 33 -22.26 2.94 -1.85
N GLY A 34 -23.04 3.65 -1.03
CA GLY A 34 -24.50 3.61 -1.14
C GLY A 34 -24.98 4.12 -2.50
N ARG A 35 -26.20 3.74 -2.89
CA ARG A 35 -26.82 4.10 -4.18
C ARG A 35 -26.73 5.59 -4.53
N PHE A 36 -26.84 6.46 -3.53
CA PHE A 36 -26.81 7.93 -3.68
C PHE A 36 -25.46 8.57 -3.34
N GLY A 37 -24.46 7.78 -2.93
CA GLY A 37 -23.12 8.28 -2.64
C GLY A 37 -22.34 8.53 -3.93
N SER A 38 -21.52 9.59 -3.94
CA SER A 38 -20.53 9.82 -4.99
C SER A 38 -19.18 9.21 -4.61
N VAL A 39 -18.39 8.83 -5.62
CA VAL A 39 -17.02 8.31 -5.41
C VAL A 39 -16.17 9.28 -4.62
N SER A 40 -16.21 10.57 -4.98
CA SER A 40 -15.45 11.63 -4.31
C SER A 40 -15.80 11.75 -2.82
N MET A 41 -17.10 11.76 -2.47
CA MET A 41 -17.53 11.83 -1.07
C MET A 41 -17.07 10.60 -0.28
N PHE A 42 -17.20 9.41 -0.86
CA PHE A 42 -16.75 8.18 -0.23
C PHE A 42 -15.23 8.16 -0.04
N LYS A 43 -14.45 8.55 -1.06
CA LYS A 43 -12.99 8.65 -1.01
C LYS A 43 -12.53 9.62 0.06
N LYS A 44 -13.10 10.83 0.12
CA LYS A 44 -12.79 11.83 1.16
C LYS A 44 -13.11 11.33 2.56
N ARG A 45 -14.21 10.59 2.69
CA ARG A 45 -14.64 10.06 3.98
C ARG A 45 -13.77 8.89 4.42
N ASN A 46 -13.44 7.96 3.53
CA ASN A 46 -12.89 6.65 3.90
C ASN A 46 -11.45 6.41 3.45
N GLY A 47 -10.87 7.36 2.74
CA GLY A 47 -9.54 7.29 2.17
C GLY A 47 -8.46 7.93 3.03
N PHE A 48 -7.33 7.24 3.13
CA PHE A 48 -6.14 7.71 3.84
C PHE A 48 -4.89 7.49 3.01
N LEU A 49 -3.98 8.46 3.06
CA LEU A 49 -2.58 8.30 2.67
C LEU A 49 -1.79 7.96 3.93
N ILE A 50 -1.13 6.82 3.94
CA ILE A 50 -0.38 6.31 5.09
C ILE A 50 1.07 6.06 4.68
N THR A 51 2.02 6.66 5.39
CA THR A 51 3.45 6.41 5.22
C THR A 51 3.98 5.62 6.41
N PHE A 52 4.57 4.45 6.14
CA PHE A 52 5.20 3.59 7.14
C PHE A 52 6.71 3.76 7.11
N SER A 53 7.30 4.20 8.22
CA SER A 53 8.75 4.34 8.39
C SER A 53 9.28 3.26 9.33
N PHE A 54 10.20 2.42 8.86
CA PHE A 54 10.70 1.27 9.64
C PHE A 54 11.97 1.62 10.44
N ASP A 55 12.09 1.06 11.63
CA ASP A 55 13.33 1.11 12.44
C ASP A 55 14.29 0.00 11.99
N HIS A 56 15.34 0.40 11.27
CA HIS A 56 16.38 -0.50 10.78
C HIS A 56 17.13 -1.24 11.89
N SER A 57 17.37 -0.58 13.02
CA SER A 57 18.19 -1.12 14.10
C SER A 57 17.49 -2.29 14.79
N ARG A 58 16.18 -2.15 15.04
CA ARG A 58 15.35 -3.16 15.70
C ARG A 58 14.97 -4.31 14.77
N ARG A 59 14.90 -4.07 13.46
CA ARG A 59 14.69 -5.14 12.48
C ARG A 59 15.84 -6.15 12.52
N ASN A 60 17.08 -5.67 12.53
CA ASN A 60 18.29 -6.51 12.66
C ASN A 60 18.33 -7.31 13.97
N GLN A 61 17.72 -6.80 15.06
CA GLN A 61 17.61 -7.52 16.33
C GLN A 61 16.56 -8.63 16.29
N ARG A 62 15.39 -8.41 15.67
CA ARG A 62 14.40 -9.48 15.47
C ARG A 62 14.99 -10.64 14.66
N TYR A 63 15.82 -10.33 13.66
CA TYR A 63 16.54 -11.33 12.88
C TYR A 63 17.54 -12.15 13.71
N LYS A 64 18.20 -11.58 14.73
CA LYS A 64 19.10 -12.32 15.63
C LYS A 64 18.37 -13.18 16.65
N GLY A 65 17.17 -12.77 17.09
CA GLY A 65 16.37 -13.51 18.08
C GLY A 65 15.60 -14.72 17.54
N THR A 66 15.37 -14.80 16.22
CA THR A 66 14.64 -15.91 15.57
C THR A 66 15.51 -16.83 14.71
N ALA A 67 16.84 -16.70 14.79
CA ALA A 67 17.82 -17.45 13.99
C ALA A 67 18.01 -18.93 14.44
N SER A 68 16.93 -19.62 14.83
CA SER A 68 16.99 -21.01 15.30
C SER A 68 16.03 -21.96 14.57
N ILE A 69 15.32 -21.54 13.52
CA ILE A 69 14.52 -22.48 12.72
C ILE A 69 14.57 -22.05 11.25
N ASP A 70 15.46 -22.70 10.51
CA ASP A 70 15.42 -23.02 9.08
C ASP A 70 14.43 -22.22 8.19
N SER A 71 14.80 -21.00 7.79
CA SER A 71 14.43 -20.43 6.49
C SER A 71 15.31 -19.21 6.19
N SER A 72 16.01 -19.24 5.06
CA SER A 72 16.97 -18.24 4.60
C SER A 72 16.33 -17.03 3.89
N THR A 73 15.02 -16.82 4.00
CA THR A 73 14.32 -15.73 3.30
C THR A 73 14.07 -14.55 4.22
N VAL A 74 14.94 -13.53 4.10
CA VAL A 74 14.72 -12.20 4.69
C VAL A 74 13.39 -11.65 4.16
N LYS A 75 12.40 -11.42 5.04
CA LYS A 75 11.11 -10.83 4.65
C LYS A 75 11.31 -9.43 4.06
N SER A 76 10.66 -9.15 2.93
CA SER A 76 10.69 -7.83 2.32
C SER A 76 9.83 -6.81 3.11
N GLN A 77 10.03 -5.53 2.83
CA GLN A 77 9.18 -4.44 3.30
C GLN A 77 7.72 -4.65 2.86
N LEU A 78 7.47 -5.09 1.63
CA LEU A 78 6.13 -5.36 1.12
C LEU A 78 5.48 -6.60 1.78
N ASP A 79 6.28 -7.57 2.23
CA ASP A 79 5.76 -8.66 3.08
C ASP A 79 5.35 -8.14 4.45
N THR A 80 6.12 -7.22 5.02
CA THR A 80 5.73 -6.54 6.27
C THR A 80 4.46 -5.72 6.09
N PHE A 81 4.29 -5.03 4.95
CA PHE A 81 3.04 -4.34 4.60
C PHE A 81 1.85 -5.30 4.51
N THR A 82 2.06 -6.50 3.96
CA THR A 82 1.04 -7.55 3.92
C THR A 82 0.68 -8.03 5.33
N ASP A 83 1.68 -8.20 6.21
CA ASP A 83 1.45 -8.56 7.61
C ASP A 83 0.69 -7.46 8.37
N ILE A 84 0.99 -6.18 8.11
CA ILE A 84 0.25 -5.02 8.64
C ILE A 84 -1.21 -5.06 8.19
N TYR A 85 -1.45 -5.26 6.88
CA TYR A 85 -2.79 -5.38 6.32
C TYR A 85 -3.60 -6.50 6.96
N ASN A 86 -2.99 -7.68 7.08
CA ASN A 86 -3.61 -8.85 7.69
C ASN A 86 -3.95 -8.61 9.17
N TYR A 87 -3.05 -7.93 9.90
CA TYR A 87 -3.30 -7.57 11.29
C TYR A 87 -4.44 -6.58 11.42
N LEU A 88 -4.47 -5.53 10.59
CA LEU A 88 -5.58 -4.57 10.59
C LEU A 88 -6.89 -5.25 10.26
N CYS A 89 -6.96 -6.10 9.23
CA CYS A 89 -8.18 -6.85 8.92
C CYS A 89 -8.63 -7.74 10.09
N ARG A 90 -7.69 -8.44 10.75
CA ARG A 90 -7.98 -9.27 11.92
C ARG A 90 -8.52 -8.47 13.10
N HIS A 91 -8.02 -7.25 13.29
CA HIS A 91 -8.42 -6.37 14.38
C HIS A 91 -9.75 -5.67 14.11
N LEU A 92 -9.98 -5.24 12.87
CA LEU A 92 -11.13 -4.41 12.47
C LEU A 92 -12.35 -5.21 12.04
N ILE A 93 -12.14 -6.43 11.54
CA ILE A 93 -13.20 -7.30 11.01
C ILE A 93 -13.42 -8.46 11.98
N ASP A 94 -12.54 -9.46 11.93
CA ASP A 94 -12.54 -10.63 12.82
C ASP A 94 -11.27 -11.48 12.58
N ARG A 95 -10.98 -12.41 13.49
CA ARG A 95 -9.97 -13.47 13.28
C ARG A 95 -10.17 -14.26 11.99
N ASN A 96 -11.41 -14.40 11.52
CA ASN A 96 -11.78 -15.11 10.31
C ASN A 96 -11.91 -14.23 9.06
N TYR A 97 -11.36 -13.01 9.05
CA TYR A 97 -11.48 -12.06 7.93
C TYR A 97 -11.11 -12.65 6.56
N HIS A 98 -10.31 -13.71 6.49
CA HIS A 98 -9.95 -14.37 5.24
C HIS A 98 -11.14 -15.04 4.52
N ARG A 99 -12.25 -15.34 5.21
CA ARG A 99 -13.43 -15.98 4.61
C ARG A 99 -14.10 -15.05 3.58
N PRO A 100 -14.66 -15.58 2.49
CA PRO A 100 -15.31 -14.79 1.45
C PRO A 100 -16.45 -13.89 1.96
N SER A 101 -17.15 -14.31 3.02
CA SER A 101 -18.21 -13.52 3.65
C SER A 101 -17.75 -12.16 4.18
N PHE A 102 -16.45 -11.97 4.37
CA PHE A 102 -15.85 -10.73 4.83
C PHE A 102 -15.17 -9.93 3.72
N ASP A 103 -15.22 -10.38 2.46
CA ASP A 103 -14.53 -9.72 1.34
C ASP A 103 -14.94 -8.24 1.18
N ALA A 104 -16.23 -7.95 1.35
CA ALA A 104 -16.77 -6.58 1.30
C ALA A 104 -16.38 -5.69 2.49
N LEU A 105 -15.74 -6.23 3.53
CA LEU A 105 -15.26 -5.47 4.68
C LEU A 105 -13.75 -5.20 4.60
N LYS A 106 -13.04 -5.90 3.72
CA LYS A 106 -11.59 -5.76 3.56
C LYS A 106 -11.29 -4.40 2.94
N PRO A 107 -10.43 -3.57 3.56
CA PRO A 107 -10.01 -2.33 2.94
C PRO A 107 -9.21 -2.61 1.66
N LEU A 108 -9.30 -1.71 0.69
CA LEU A 108 -8.32 -1.62 -0.38
C LEU A 108 -7.06 -0.97 0.18
N ALA A 109 -5.89 -1.55 -0.09
CA ALA A 109 -4.60 -0.96 0.24
C ALA A 109 -3.64 -1.08 -0.94
N ILE A 110 -3.07 0.03 -1.38
CA ILE A 110 -2.05 0.10 -2.43
C ILE A 110 -0.80 0.64 -1.76
N GLY A 111 0.27 -0.15 -1.63
CA GLY A 111 1.53 0.26 -1.03
C GLY A 111 2.67 0.27 -2.06
N CYS A 112 3.47 1.33 -2.08
CA CYS A 112 4.65 1.49 -2.92
C CYS A 112 5.87 1.69 -2.03
N LEU A 113 6.96 1.02 -2.37
CA LEU A 113 8.24 1.16 -1.68
C LEU A 113 8.94 2.43 -2.18
N ASP A 114 9.34 3.30 -1.24
CA ASP A 114 10.16 4.47 -1.56
C ASP A 114 11.55 4.05 -2.06
N MET A 115 12.16 4.87 -2.92
CA MET A 115 13.31 4.51 -3.74
C MET A 115 14.64 4.38 -2.99
N ASN A 116 14.78 4.93 -1.77
CA ASN A 116 15.90 4.56 -0.89
C ASN A 116 15.79 3.09 -0.36
N GLY A 117 14.67 2.43 -0.70
CA GLY A 117 14.34 1.04 -0.44
C GLY A 117 14.43 0.09 -1.64
N SER A 118 14.62 0.60 -2.87
CA SER A 118 14.43 -0.17 -4.10
C SER A 118 15.62 -1.04 -4.49
N ARG A 119 15.40 -1.95 -5.46
CA ARG A 119 16.42 -2.89 -5.97
C ARG A 119 17.66 -2.19 -6.53
N TYR A 120 17.51 -0.98 -7.07
CA TYR A 120 18.60 -0.20 -7.67
C TYR A 120 19.41 0.62 -6.65
N TRP A 121 18.82 0.92 -5.49
CA TRP A 121 19.55 1.62 -4.43
C TRP A 121 20.62 0.73 -3.78
N ARG A 122 20.41 -0.59 -3.75
CA ARG A 122 21.40 -1.57 -3.25
C ARG A 122 22.74 -1.50 -3.97
N SER A 123 22.76 -1.04 -5.23
CA SER A 123 24.00 -0.83 -6.00
C SER A 123 24.66 0.53 -5.78
N ILE A 124 24.01 1.45 -5.07
CA ILE A 124 24.46 2.84 -4.88
C ILE A 124 24.92 3.10 -3.43
N GLY A 125 24.42 2.33 -2.46
CA GLY A 125 24.85 2.44 -1.06
C GLY A 125 24.03 1.56 -0.10
N PRO A 126 24.27 1.67 1.22
CA PRO A 126 23.41 1.04 2.21
C PRO A 126 21.96 1.54 2.08
N LEU A 127 20.99 0.65 2.32
CA LEU A 127 19.57 1.00 2.42
C LEU A 127 19.38 2.03 3.54
N GLU A 128 19.03 3.26 3.18
CA GLU A 128 18.75 4.33 4.14
C GLU A 128 17.23 4.58 4.18
N ASN A 129 16.60 4.32 5.33
CA ASN A 129 15.20 4.68 5.63
C ASN A 129 14.17 4.19 4.58
N PRO A 130 13.88 2.88 4.48
CA PRO A 130 12.83 2.37 3.63
C PRO A 130 11.48 2.84 4.17
N HIS A 131 10.72 3.52 3.32
CA HIS A 131 9.35 3.91 3.58
C HIS A 131 8.41 3.13 2.68
N ILE A 132 7.21 2.86 3.17
CA ILE A 132 6.11 2.44 2.31
C ILE A 132 5.09 3.56 2.33
N HIS A 133 4.93 4.22 1.20
CA HIS A 133 3.80 5.10 0.97
C HIS A 133 2.61 4.23 0.57
N SER A 134 1.43 4.54 1.07
CA SER A 134 0.27 3.71 0.78
C SER A 134 -1.03 4.48 0.77
N ILE A 135 -1.92 4.10 -0.13
CA ILE A 135 -3.31 4.55 -0.17
C ILE A 135 -4.17 3.44 0.44
N TRP A 136 -5.01 3.80 1.40
CA TRP A 136 -5.97 2.91 2.03
C TRP A 136 -7.38 3.45 1.86
N ILE A 137 -8.29 2.64 1.35
CA ILE A 137 -9.73 2.95 1.28
C ILE A 137 -10.48 1.93 2.14
N PHE A 138 -11.07 2.38 3.23
CA PHE A 138 -11.82 1.53 4.15
C PHE A 138 -13.30 1.45 3.73
N ALA A 139 -13.95 0.30 3.99
CA ALA A 139 -15.40 0.26 3.96
C ALA A 139 -15.97 1.04 5.17
N ASP A 140 -17.17 1.63 5.01
CA ASP A 140 -17.79 2.45 6.06
C ASP A 140 -17.85 1.73 7.42
N GLN A 141 -18.12 0.42 7.39
CA GLN A 141 -18.29 -0.44 8.56
C GLN A 141 -17.00 -0.59 9.38
N VAL A 142 -15.84 -0.55 8.74
CA VAL A 142 -14.54 -0.79 9.40
C VAL A 142 -13.75 0.49 9.64
N ARG A 143 -14.11 1.58 8.95
CA ARG A 143 -13.42 2.88 9.03
C ARG A 143 -13.40 3.43 10.46
N GLU A 144 -14.53 3.37 11.18
CA GLU A 144 -14.60 3.87 12.56
C GLU A 144 -13.67 3.07 13.49
N GLY A 145 -13.59 1.75 13.31
CA GLY A 145 -12.65 0.91 14.05
C GLY A 145 -11.19 1.32 13.81
N PHE A 146 -10.83 1.65 12.58
CA PHE A 146 -9.50 2.14 12.25
C PHE A 146 -9.22 3.49 12.93
N GLN A 147 -10.17 4.42 12.90
CA GLN A 147 -10.04 5.72 13.58
C GLN A 147 -9.89 5.57 15.09
N LYS A 148 -10.62 4.65 15.71
CA LYS A 148 -10.47 4.32 17.14
C LYS A 148 -9.08 3.75 17.44
N LEU A 149 -8.58 2.84 16.61
CA LEU A 149 -7.24 2.25 16.77
C LEU A 149 -6.15 3.33 16.78
N ILE A 150 -6.19 4.28 15.84
CA ILE A 150 -5.14 5.30 15.72
C ILE A 150 -5.27 6.44 16.75
N SER A 151 -6.48 6.64 17.30
CA SER A 151 -6.72 7.62 18.36
C SER A 151 -6.35 7.09 19.75
N ASP A 152 -6.34 5.77 19.94
CA ASP A 152 -5.91 5.10 21.16
C ASP A 152 -4.37 5.03 21.21
N LYS A 153 -3.76 5.89 22.05
CA LYS A 153 -2.29 6.02 22.14
C LYS A 153 -1.59 4.71 22.50
N GLU A 154 -2.15 3.92 23.42
CA GLU A 154 -1.52 2.69 23.90
C GLU A 154 -1.60 1.59 22.84
N ARG A 155 -2.78 1.39 22.25
CA ARG A 155 -2.96 0.40 21.18
C ARG A 155 -2.18 0.78 19.93
N PHE A 156 -2.13 2.05 19.58
CA PHE A 156 -1.38 2.53 18.43
C PHE A 156 0.14 2.39 18.65
N LEU A 157 0.64 2.65 19.86
CA LEU A 157 2.03 2.39 20.20
C LEU A 157 2.37 0.90 20.10
N ALA A 158 1.54 0.02 20.69
CA ALA A 158 1.74 -1.43 20.63
C ALA A 158 1.69 -1.95 19.18
N PHE A 159 0.82 -1.38 18.33
CA PHE A 159 0.80 -1.66 16.91
C PHE A 159 2.12 -1.29 16.23
N LYS A 160 2.64 -0.08 16.46
CA LYS A 160 3.92 0.36 15.89
C LYS A 160 5.09 -0.53 16.34
N GLU A 161 5.13 -0.87 17.63
CA GLU A 161 6.18 -1.73 18.18
C GLU A 161 6.18 -3.13 17.56
N ARG A 162 4.99 -3.73 17.37
CA ARG A 162 4.83 -5.05 16.75
C ARG A 162 5.47 -5.15 15.36
N PHE A 163 5.40 -4.07 14.59
CA PHE A 163 5.90 -3.99 13.22
C PHE A 163 7.22 -3.24 13.10
N CYS A 164 7.85 -2.88 14.22
CA CYS A 164 9.09 -2.08 14.26
C CYS A 164 8.96 -0.79 13.45
N LEU A 165 7.81 -0.12 13.55
CA LEU A 165 7.57 1.18 12.94
C LEU A 165 8.17 2.27 13.82
N ARG A 166 9.12 3.02 13.26
CA ARG A 166 9.61 4.27 13.86
C ARG A 166 8.48 5.31 13.85
N GLU A 167 7.82 5.41 12.70
CA GLU A 167 6.78 6.40 12.45
C GLU A 167 5.70 5.82 11.53
N MET A 168 4.48 6.31 11.72
CA MET A 168 3.35 6.05 10.84
C MET A 168 2.61 7.38 10.69
N ASP A 169 2.81 8.02 9.55
CA ASP A 169 2.12 9.26 9.19
C ASP A 169 0.80 8.91 8.48
N ILE A 170 -0.30 9.54 8.89
CA ILE A 170 -1.65 9.24 8.41
C ILE A 170 -2.34 10.55 8.05
N GLN A 171 -2.65 10.70 6.77
CA GLN A 171 -3.33 11.88 6.24
C GLN A 171 -4.64 11.45 5.56
N ALA A 172 -5.70 12.23 5.71
CA ALA A 172 -6.93 11.98 4.97
C ALA A 172 -6.73 12.25 3.47
N LEU A 173 -7.43 11.53 2.60
CA LEU A 173 -7.48 11.81 1.16
C LEU A 173 -8.52 12.90 0.83
N ASP A 174 -8.59 13.96 1.64
CA ASP A 174 -9.64 14.97 1.58
C ASP A 174 -9.45 16.04 0.50
N HIS A 175 -8.23 16.16 -0.01
CA HIS A 175 -7.78 17.16 -0.98
C HIS A 175 -7.12 16.53 -2.22
N ASP A 176 -7.56 15.34 -2.64
CA ASP A 176 -7.06 14.71 -3.87
C ASP A 176 -7.60 15.44 -5.11
N HIS A 177 -7.03 16.63 -5.37
CA HIS A 177 -7.23 17.38 -6.60
C HIS A 177 -6.63 16.56 -7.75
N ARG A 178 -7.37 16.49 -8.86
CA ARG A 178 -6.80 15.95 -10.09
C ARG A 178 -5.69 16.88 -10.57
N ASN A 179 -4.59 16.30 -11.01
CA ASN A 179 -3.51 17.03 -11.66
C ASN A 179 -3.98 17.53 -13.06
N SER A 180 -3.12 18.27 -13.76
CA SER A 180 -3.43 18.78 -15.12
C SER A 180 -3.65 17.68 -16.17
N THR A 181 -3.28 16.43 -15.86
CA THR A 181 -3.43 15.26 -16.72
C THR A 181 -4.64 14.38 -16.35
N GLY A 182 -5.38 14.77 -15.31
CA GLY A 182 -6.66 14.18 -14.92
C GLY A 182 -6.58 13.09 -13.86
N GLU A 183 -5.38 12.65 -13.44
CA GLU A 183 -5.18 11.67 -12.37
C GLU A 183 -5.17 12.30 -10.98
N GLY A 184 -5.51 11.52 -9.96
CA GLY A 184 -5.38 11.92 -8.57
C GLY A 184 -3.94 12.33 -8.24
N ARG A 185 -3.76 13.38 -7.45
CA ARG A 185 -2.45 13.80 -6.95
C ARG A 185 -1.82 12.71 -6.09
N ALA A 186 -2.61 12.00 -5.28
CA ALA A 186 -2.14 10.92 -4.44
C ALA A 186 -1.66 9.71 -5.26
N THR A 187 -2.40 9.30 -6.29
CA THR A 187 -2.02 8.19 -7.18
C THR A 187 -0.85 8.56 -8.08
N SER A 188 -0.79 9.81 -8.55
CA SER A 188 0.37 10.36 -9.25
C SER A 188 1.63 10.35 -8.38
N TYR A 189 1.50 10.72 -7.10
CA TYR A 189 2.61 10.66 -6.15
C TYR A 189 3.08 9.21 -5.95
N MET A 190 2.16 8.28 -5.75
CA MET A 190 2.45 6.86 -5.60
C MET A 190 3.14 6.26 -6.84
N ALA A 191 2.71 6.67 -8.04
CA ALA A 191 3.25 6.16 -9.30
C ALA A 191 4.67 6.64 -9.60
N LYS A 192 5.12 7.78 -9.04
CA LYS A 192 6.50 8.26 -9.18
C LYS A 192 7.51 7.25 -8.63
N PHE A 193 7.18 6.57 -7.55
CA PHE A 193 8.03 5.53 -6.97
C PHE A 193 8.20 4.34 -7.91
N ILE A 194 7.22 4.07 -8.77
CA ILE A 194 7.29 2.99 -9.75
C ILE A 194 8.09 3.42 -10.99
N GLY A 195 7.82 4.62 -11.51
CA GLY A 195 8.48 5.15 -12.71
C GLY A 195 9.99 5.36 -12.54
N HIS A 196 10.47 5.62 -11.32
CA HIS A 196 11.89 5.71 -11.03
C HIS A 196 12.57 4.34 -10.84
N ASN A 197 11.81 3.35 -10.37
CA ASN A 197 12.31 2.00 -10.08
C ASN A 197 12.16 1.02 -11.27
N ASN A 198 11.62 1.42 -12.42
CA ASN A 198 11.45 0.52 -13.56
C ASN A 198 12.16 1.05 -14.81
N SER A 199 13.39 0.58 -15.06
CA SER A 199 13.90 0.46 -16.44
C SER A 199 13.40 -0.83 -17.12
N GLU A 200 12.89 -1.78 -16.33
CA GLU A 200 12.33 -3.07 -16.75
C GLU A 200 11.12 -3.38 -15.85
N LEU A 201 9.92 -3.55 -16.45
CA LEU A 201 8.61 -3.74 -15.80
C LEU A 201 8.52 -5.03 -14.94
N LEU A 202 9.26 -5.11 -13.83
CA LEU A 202 9.15 -6.20 -12.85
C LEU A 202 8.27 -5.74 -11.69
N VAL A 203 6.97 -5.88 -11.92
CA VAL A 203 5.83 -5.31 -11.18
C VAL A 203 5.71 -5.77 -9.72
N SER A 204 6.31 -6.90 -9.31
CA SER A 204 6.01 -7.55 -8.01
C SER A 204 6.79 -7.02 -6.79
N ASP A 205 7.88 -6.29 -7.01
CA ASP A 205 8.86 -5.99 -5.94
C ASP A 205 8.81 -4.52 -5.47
N ASP A 206 8.17 -3.64 -6.23
CA ASP A 206 8.13 -2.19 -5.95
C ASP A 206 6.79 -1.71 -5.39
N PHE A 207 5.71 -2.46 -5.61
CA PHE A 207 4.40 -2.13 -5.04
C PHE A 207 3.56 -3.39 -4.75
N ARG A 208 2.49 -3.20 -3.97
CA ARG A 208 1.54 -4.27 -3.62
C ARG A 208 0.13 -3.70 -3.52
N VAL A 209 -0.84 -4.41 -4.11
CA VAL A 209 -2.26 -4.12 -4.00
C VAL A 209 -2.95 -5.22 -3.21
N LEU A 210 -3.70 -4.84 -2.18
CA LEU A 210 -4.39 -5.71 -1.24
C LEU A 210 -5.88 -5.30 -1.17
N PRO A 211 -6.82 -6.24 -1.00
CA PRO A 211 -6.60 -7.68 -0.91
C PRO A 211 -6.13 -8.27 -2.26
N ILE A 212 -5.34 -9.34 -2.21
CA ILE A 212 -4.98 -10.09 -3.43
C ILE A 212 -6.25 -10.79 -3.91
N SER A 213 -6.85 -10.25 -4.98
CA SER A 213 -8.01 -10.87 -5.61
C SER A 213 -7.66 -12.28 -6.08
N LYS A 214 -8.29 -13.30 -5.50
CA LYS A 214 -8.23 -14.69 -6.00
C LYS A 214 -9.17 -14.91 -7.20
N ARG A 215 -9.43 -13.89 -8.02
CA ARG A 215 -10.19 -14.14 -9.25
C ARG A 215 -9.27 -14.95 -10.18
N PRO A 216 -9.66 -16.14 -10.63
CA PRO A 216 -8.93 -16.80 -11.70
C PRO A 216 -8.96 -15.85 -12.89
N ALA A 217 -7.81 -15.66 -13.55
CA ALA A 217 -7.77 -15.03 -14.85
C ALA A 217 -8.73 -15.82 -15.75
N LEU A 218 -9.86 -15.22 -16.11
CA LEU A 218 -10.65 -15.72 -17.21
C LEU A 218 -9.81 -15.47 -18.45
N HIS A 219 -9.24 -16.55 -18.97
CA HIS A 219 -8.59 -16.64 -20.27
C HIS A 219 -9.56 -16.29 -21.39
#